data_AF-A0A7Y2HQD3-F1
#
_entry.id   AF-A0A7Y2HQD3-F1
#
_cell.length_a   1.000
_cell.length_b   1.000
_cell.length_c   1.000
_cell.angle_alpha   90.00
_cell.angle_beta   90.00
_cell.angle_gamma   90.00
#
_symmetry.space_group_name_H-M   'P 1'
#
loop_
_entity.id
_entity.type
_entity.pdbx_description
1 polymer ?
#
loop_
_entity_poly.entity_id
_entity_poly.type
_entity_poly.pdbx_seq_one_letter_code
_entity_poly.pdbx_strand_id
1 'polypeptide(L)'
;MSDTTEAAVRRIREDSPTVDAVCRQLGREGDDGPLQVAFAEIFLSKATHDFLRGRSTDALARLVEGAYGFLETSRPERVDVQVFNPDVDNEGWYAPVTVIRTNITERPFVVDTIREYLHAQDLPIEHNVYPVLHVDRDEDGGILRIKPSSEGGPRESLVHCEITR
;
A
#
# COMPACT_ATOMS: atom_id res chain seq x y z
N MET A 1 -24.08 1.31 0.31
CA MET A 1 -24.51 0.16 1.14
C MET A 1 -24.24 -1.10 0.34
N SER A 2 -23.06 -1.70 0.51
CA SER A 2 -22.79 -3.06 0.07
C SER A 2 -22.45 -3.82 1.34
N ASP A 3 -23.44 -4.53 1.87
CA ASP A 3 -23.34 -5.42 3.01
C ASP A 3 -22.53 -6.68 2.62
N THR A 4 -21.26 -6.49 2.34
CA THR A 4 -20.27 -7.56 2.53
C THR A 4 -19.76 -7.38 3.94
N THR A 5 -20.25 -8.21 4.88
CA THR A 5 -19.95 -8.04 6.29
C THR A 5 -18.44 -7.96 6.48
N GLU A 6 -17.97 -6.88 7.10
CA GLU A 6 -16.56 -6.58 7.38
C GLU A 6 -15.83 -7.77 8.05
N ALA A 7 -16.57 -8.57 8.81
CA ALA A 7 -16.15 -9.81 9.44
C ALA A 7 -15.81 -10.96 8.46
N ALA A 8 -16.47 -11.05 7.30
CA ALA A 8 -16.22 -12.09 6.29
C ALA A 8 -14.95 -11.79 5.47
N VAL A 9 -14.69 -10.52 5.19
CA VAL A 9 -13.45 -10.06 4.55
C VAL A 9 -12.28 -10.13 5.54
N ARG A 10 -12.51 -9.84 6.82
CA ARG A 10 -11.52 -9.96 7.89
C ARG A 10 -11.04 -11.39 8.14
N ARG A 11 -11.94 -12.39 8.05
CA ARG A 11 -11.60 -13.82 8.18
C ARG A 11 -10.74 -14.39 7.05
N ILE A 12 -10.73 -13.77 5.87
CA ILE A 12 -9.85 -14.15 4.77
C ILE A 12 -8.47 -13.45 4.89
N ARG A 13 -8.39 -12.37 5.68
CA ARG A 13 -7.21 -11.49 5.82
C ARG A 13 -6.25 -11.87 6.95
N GLU A 14 -6.71 -12.59 7.97
CA GLU A 14 -5.93 -12.82 9.20
C GLU A 14 -4.98 -14.03 9.15
N ASP A 15 -5.05 -14.93 8.15
CA ASP A 15 -4.17 -16.12 8.05
C ASP A 15 -3.71 -16.37 6.58
N SER A 16 -2.98 -15.44 5.97
CA SER A 16 -2.35 -15.70 4.68
C SER A 16 -0.89 -16.09 4.89
N PRO A 17 -0.50 -17.37 4.64
CA PRO A 17 0.90 -17.79 4.71
C PRO A 17 1.84 -16.93 3.86
N THR A 18 1.31 -16.33 2.79
CA THR A 18 2.03 -15.38 1.94
C THR A 18 2.36 -14.08 2.69
N VAL A 19 1.40 -13.50 3.42
CA VAL A 19 1.62 -12.26 4.20
C VAL A 19 2.65 -12.51 5.30
N ASP A 20 2.54 -13.63 6.01
CA ASP A 20 3.53 -14.01 7.02
C ASP A 20 4.93 -14.21 6.41
N ALA A 21 5.00 -14.79 5.22
CA ALA A 21 6.26 -14.99 4.52
C ALA A 21 6.90 -13.65 4.09
N VAL A 22 6.09 -12.70 3.61
CA VAL A 22 6.54 -11.34 3.29
C VAL A 22 7.05 -10.64 4.55
N CYS A 23 6.29 -10.66 5.64
CA CYS A 23 6.69 -10.01 6.90
C CYS A 23 8.00 -10.62 7.45
N ARG A 24 8.17 -11.94 7.38
CA ARG A 24 9.43 -12.59 7.77
C ARG A 24 10.62 -12.21 6.89
N GLN A 25 10.38 -11.92 5.61
CA GLN A 25 11.44 -11.48 4.70
C GLN A 25 11.86 -10.04 5.04
N LEU A 26 10.89 -9.12 5.13
CA LEU A 26 11.13 -7.71 5.46
C LEU A 26 11.82 -7.53 6.82
N GLY A 27 11.41 -8.27 7.83
CA GLY A 27 11.99 -8.18 9.17
C GLY A 27 13.45 -8.63 9.29
N ARG A 28 14.04 -9.18 8.23
CA ARG A 28 15.47 -9.57 8.18
C ARG A 28 16.35 -8.52 7.53
N GLU A 29 15.77 -7.48 6.95
CA GLU A 29 16.46 -6.51 6.12
C GLU A 29 16.52 -5.14 6.83
N GLY A 30 17.74 -4.61 6.98
CA GLY A 30 17.99 -3.23 7.43
C GLY A 30 17.56 -2.88 8.86
N ASP A 31 17.73 -1.61 9.21
CA ASP A 31 17.31 -1.05 10.50
C ASP A 31 15.79 -0.77 10.55
N ASP A 32 15.16 -0.58 9.38
CA ASP A 32 13.72 -0.26 9.25
C ASP A 32 12.80 -1.50 9.23
N GLY A 33 13.36 -2.72 9.33
CA GLY A 33 12.61 -3.97 9.25
C GLY A 33 11.33 -4.02 10.11
N PRO A 34 11.35 -3.59 11.39
CA PRO A 34 10.12 -3.54 12.20
C PRO A 34 9.03 -2.60 11.66
N LEU A 35 9.41 -1.44 11.10
CA LEU A 35 8.47 -0.49 10.50
C LEU A 35 7.91 -1.03 9.19
N GLN A 36 8.76 -1.62 8.36
CA GLN A 36 8.34 -2.27 7.12
C GLN A 36 7.37 -3.42 7.38
N VAL A 37 7.59 -4.22 8.42
CA VAL A 37 6.66 -5.29 8.83
C VAL A 37 5.31 -4.71 9.27
N ALA A 38 5.30 -3.70 10.16
CA ALA A 38 4.06 -3.07 10.59
C ALA A 38 3.28 -2.46 9.42
N PHE A 39 3.98 -1.84 8.47
CA PHE A 39 3.40 -1.34 7.23
C PHE A 39 2.85 -2.48 6.36
N ALA A 40 3.61 -3.56 6.17
CA ALA A 40 3.24 -4.71 5.34
C ALA A 40 1.95 -5.37 5.82
N GLU A 41 1.81 -5.57 7.13
CA GLU A 41 0.61 -6.12 7.75
C GLU A 41 -0.63 -5.28 7.39
N ILE A 42 -0.55 -3.96 7.50
CA ILE A 42 -1.67 -3.07 7.19
C ILE A 42 -1.92 -3.01 5.68
N PHE A 43 -0.87 -2.82 4.88
CA PHE A 43 -0.94 -2.68 3.42
C PHE A 43 -1.53 -3.95 2.77
N LEU A 44 -0.95 -5.12 3.05
CA LEU A 44 -1.39 -6.39 2.49
C LEU A 44 -2.75 -6.83 3.05
N SER A 45 -3.13 -6.39 4.26
CA SER A 45 -4.51 -6.59 4.74
C SER A 45 -5.54 -5.91 3.83
N LYS A 46 -5.18 -4.91 3.02
CA LYS A 46 -6.10 -4.25 2.08
C LYS A 46 -6.02 -4.81 0.66
N ALA A 47 -5.05 -5.68 0.38
CA ALA A 47 -4.92 -6.34 -0.91
C ALA A 47 -6.04 -7.35 -1.17
N THR A 48 -6.33 -7.58 -2.45
CA THR A 48 -7.24 -8.64 -2.89
C THR A 48 -6.54 -9.99 -2.89
N HIS A 49 -7.32 -11.07 -2.92
CA HIS A 49 -6.75 -12.42 -2.95
C HIS A 49 -5.97 -12.69 -4.26
N ASP A 50 -6.43 -12.11 -5.38
CA ASP A 50 -5.77 -12.23 -6.68
C ASP A 50 -4.43 -11.46 -6.70
N PHE A 51 -4.40 -10.27 -6.10
CA PHE A 51 -3.15 -9.50 -5.95
C PHE A 51 -2.07 -10.31 -5.22
N LEU A 52 -2.46 -10.99 -4.12
CA LEU A 52 -1.55 -11.80 -3.30
C LEU A 52 -1.12 -13.11 -3.97
N ARG A 53 -1.99 -13.73 -4.80
CA ARG A 53 -1.69 -14.99 -5.48
C ARG A 53 -0.95 -14.80 -6.81
N GLY A 54 -1.10 -13.64 -7.44
CA GLY A 54 -0.50 -13.35 -8.74
C GLY A 54 1.01 -13.11 -8.70
N ARG A 55 1.65 -13.12 -7.52
CA ARG A 55 3.04 -12.75 -7.31
C ARG A 55 3.76 -13.71 -6.38
N SER A 56 5.07 -13.81 -6.52
CA SER A 56 5.91 -14.50 -5.54
C SER A 56 5.99 -13.70 -4.24
N THR A 57 6.36 -14.36 -3.14
CA THR A 57 6.66 -13.70 -1.86
C THR A 57 7.72 -12.62 -2.02
N ASP A 58 8.77 -12.88 -2.80
CA ASP A 58 9.86 -11.94 -3.03
C ASP A 58 9.36 -10.69 -3.78
N ALA A 59 8.57 -10.87 -4.84
CA ALA A 59 8.00 -9.74 -5.57
C ALA A 59 7.05 -8.91 -4.68
N LEU A 60 6.28 -9.55 -3.80
CA LEU A 60 5.43 -8.84 -2.83
C LEU A 60 6.26 -8.08 -1.79
N ALA A 61 7.37 -8.65 -1.30
CA ALA A 61 8.27 -7.96 -0.37
C ALA A 61 8.87 -6.71 -1.02
N ARG A 62 9.43 -6.83 -2.23
CA ARG A 62 9.97 -5.69 -3.00
C ARG A 62 8.91 -4.62 -3.29
N LEU A 63 7.68 -5.03 -3.63
CA LEU A 63 6.56 -4.11 -3.83
C LEU A 63 6.22 -3.32 -2.56
N VAL A 64 6.20 -4.00 -1.41
CA VAL A 64 5.93 -3.40 -0.10
C VAL A 64 7.06 -2.45 0.30
N GLU A 65 8.32 -2.82 0.09
CA GLU A 65 9.48 -1.95 0.31
C GLU A 65 9.38 -0.67 -0.52
N GLY A 66 9.08 -0.76 -1.81
CA GLY A 66 8.89 0.41 -2.67
C GLY A 66 7.73 1.29 -2.22
N ALA A 67 6.61 0.69 -1.81
CA ALA A 67 5.47 1.44 -1.28
C ALA A 67 5.78 2.11 0.07
N TYR A 68 6.58 1.47 0.92
CA TYR A 68 7.08 2.05 2.18
C TYR A 68 8.05 3.21 1.92
N GLY A 69 9.02 3.05 1.02
CA GLY A 69 9.95 4.12 0.66
C GLY A 69 9.25 5.34 0.04
N PHE A 70 8.17 5.12 -0.72
CA PHE A 70 7.30 6.22 -1.15
C PHE A 70 6.61 6.91 0.04
N LEU A 71 6.11 6.16 1.02
CA LEU A 71 5.51 6.74 2.23
C LEU A 71 6.53 7.55 3.06
N GLU A 72 7.77 7.07 3.20
CA GLU A 72 8.82 7.78 3.93
C GLU A 72 9.12 9.17 3.36
N THR A 73 9.20 9.25 2.03
CA THR A 73 9.49 10.50 1.31
C THR A 73 8.27 11.42 1.16
N SER A 74 7.07 10.89 1.37
CA SER A 74 5.82 11.65 1.29
C SER A 74 5.58 12.53 2.51
N ARG A 75 4.76 13.58 2.34
CA ARG A 75 4.32 14.48 3.43
C ARG A 75 2.80 14.65 3.41
N PRO A 76 2.08 14.41 4.52
CA PRO A 76 0.62 14.37 4.52
C PRO A 76 -0.04 15.73 4.20
N GLU A 77 0.66 16.84 4.37
CA GLU A 77 0.16 18.20 4.13
C GLU A 77 0.05 18.55 2.64
N ARG A 78 0.62 17.73 1.75
CA ARG A 78 0.55 17.90 0.29
C ARG A 78 0.07 16.62 -0.38
N VAL A 79 -0.20 16.72 -1.68
CA VAL A 79 -0.53 15.56 -2.53
C VAL A 79 0.78 15.08 -3.14
N ASP A 80 1.32 13.96 -2.65
CA ASP A 80 2.47 13.31 -3.28
C ASP A 80 1.99 12.22 -4.24
N VAL A 81 2.61 12.15 -5.42
CA VAL A 81 2.26 11.20 -6.49
C VAL A 81 3.54 10.62 -7.09
N GLN A 82 3.58 9.30 -7.23
CA GLN A 82 4.62 8.57 -7.94
C GLN A 82 3.98 7.75 -9.07
N VAL A 83 4.50 7.86 -10.29
CA VAL A 83 4.04 7.08 -11.45
C VAL A 83 5.23 6.40 -12.09
N PHE A 84 5.17 5.08 -12.24
CA PHE A 84 6.27 4.31 -12.80
C PHE A 84 5.80 2.98 -13.40
N ASN A 85 6.70 2.36 -14.16
CA ASN A 85 6.53 1.04 -14.74
C ASN A 85 7.44 0.07 -13.97
N PRO A 86 6.89 -0.87 -13.17
CA PRO A 86 7.72 -1.75 -12.36
C PRO A 86 8.53 -2.68 -13.25
N ASP A 87 9.84 -2.64 -13.08
CA ASP A 87 10.77 -3.61 -13.63
C ASP A 87 11.75 -4.08 -12.55
N VAL A 88 12.49 -5.14 -12.86
CA VAL A 88 13.43 -5.77 -11.91
C VAL A 88 14.58 -4.82 -11.54
N ASP A 89 14.98 -3.93 -12.45
CA ASP A 89 16.12 -3.04 -12.24
C ASP A 89 15.76 -1.84 -11.36
N ASN A 90 14.50 -1.37 -11.42
CA ASN A 90 14.04 -0.17 -10.74
C ASN A 90 13.31 -0.44 -9.41
N GLU A 91 12.52 -1.51 -9.34
CA GLU A 91 11.68 -1.81 -8.18
C GLU A 91 11.92 -3.24 -7.67
N GLY A 92 12.74 -4.05 -8.33
CA GLY A 92 13.02 -5.44 -7.91
C GLY A 92 11.89 -6.41 -8.21
N TRP A 93 10.83 -5.97 -8.90
CA TRP A 93 9.73 -6.80 -9.34
C TRP A 93 9.18 -6.30 -10.69
N TYR A 94 8.63 -7.20 -11.48
CA TYR A 94 8.08 -6.88 -12.79
C TYR A 94 6.58 -7.15 -12.83
N ALA A 95 5.84 -6.23 -13.45
CA ALA A 95 4.48 -6.46 -13.91
C ALA A 95 4.19 -5.61 -15.17
N PRO A 96 3.35 -6.10 -16.10
CA PRO A 96 2.99 -5.39 -17.32
C PRO A 96 1.93 -4.29 -17.07
N VAL A 97 2.08 -3.51 -16.00
CA VAL A 97 1.14 -2.47 -15.56
C VAL A 97 1.87 -1.13 -15.41
N THR A 98 1.13 -0.03 -15.33
CA THR A 98 1.66 1.23 -14.78
C THR A 98 1.21 1.35 -13.34
N VAL A 99 2.13 1.63 -12.42
CA VAL A 99 1.83 1.85 -11.00
C VAL A 99 1.67 3.34 -10.74
N ILE A 100 0.62 3.71 -10.03
CA ILE A 100 0.35 5.04 -9.50
C ILE A 100 0.27 4.90 -7.97
N ARG A 101 1.21 5.54 -7.26
CA ARG A 101 1.13 5.69 -5.80
C ARG A 101 0.74 7.13 -5.46
N THR A 102 -0.15 7.31 -4.49
CA THR A 102 -0.49 8.64 -3.95
C THR A 102 -0.49 8.62 -2.44
N ASN A 103 -0.05 9.69 -1.80
CA ASN A 103 -0.17 9.86 -0.36
C ASN A 103 -0.63 11.27 -0.02
N ILE A 104 -1.55 11.37 0.94
CA ILE A 104 -2.17 12.62 1.36
C ILE A 104 -2.85 12.45 2.72
N THR A 105 -3.05 13.53 3.47
CA THR A 105 -3.96 13.54 4.62
C THR A 105 -5.34 12.94 4.25
N GLU A 106 -5.77 11.96 5.04
CA GLU A 106 -7.04 11.24 4.91
C GLU A 106 -8.23 12.20 4.97
N ARG A 107 -9.09 12.08 3.95
CA ARG A 107 -10.29 12.89 3.78
C ARG A 107 -11.30 12.14 2.90
N PRO A 108 -12.58 12.51 2.94
CA PRO A 108 -13.58 11.90 2.08
C PRO A 108 -13.18 11.93 0.59
N PHE A 109 -13.53 10.85 -0.12
CA PHE A 109 -13.43 10.72 -1.59
C PHE A 109 -12.02 10.63 -2.20
N VAL A 110 -10.95 10.37 -1.43
CA VAL A 110 -9.60 10.18 -2.01
C VAL A 110 -9.59 9.07 -3.06
N VAL A 111 -10.06 7.88 -2.70
CA VAL A 111 -10.06 6.71 -3.60
C VAL A 111 -11.03 6.90 -4.76
N ASP A 112 -12.23 7.41 -4.49
CA ASP A 112 -13.25 7.61 -5.52
C ASP A 112 -12.82 8.65 -6.55
N THR A 113 -12.17 9.73 -6.12
CA THR A 113 -11.62 10.75 -7.03
C THR A 113 -10.58 10.15 -7.99
N ILE A 114 -9.68 9.30 -7.48
CA ILE A 114 -8.67 8.63 -8.32
C ILE A 114 -9.35 7.68 -9.31
N ARG A 115 -10.32 6.88 -8.84
CA ARG A 115 -11.06 5.94 -9.69
C ARG A 115 -11.83 6.64 -10.80
N GLU A 116 -12.58 7.69 -10.46
CA GLU A 116 -13.35 8.46 -11.44
C GLU A 116 -12.45 9.18 -12.44
N TYR A 117 -11.31 9.70 -11.99
CA TYR A 117 -10.32 10.28 -12.91
C TYR A 117 -9.79 9.24 -13.89
N LEU A 118 -9.31 8.07 -13.41
CA LEU A 118 -8.78 7.02 -14.27
C LEU A 118 -9.84 6.47 -15.24
N HIS A 119 -11.07 6.28 -14.75
CA HIS A 119 -12.20 5.89 -15.58
C HIS A 119 -12.51 6.92 -16.68
N ALA A 120 -12.51 8.22 -16.35
CA ALA A 120 -12.71 9.29 -17.34
C ALA A 120 -11.57 9.42 -18.36
N GLN A 121 -10.44 8.76 -18.13
CA GLN A 121 -9.30 8.68 -19.06
C GLN A 121 -9.24 7.33 -19.79
N ASP A 122 -10.26 6.47 -19.64
CA ASP A 122 -10.29 5.11 -20.20
C ASP A 122 -9.08 4.26 -19.74
N LEU A 123 -8.58 4.49 -18.51
CA LEU A 123 -7.47 3.76 -17.90
C LEU A 123 -8.02 2.70 -16.92
N PRO A 124 -8.17 1.43 -17.34
CA PRO A 124 -8.70 0.38 -16.48
C PRO A 124 -7.76 0.06 -15.32
N ILE A 125 -8.34 -0.10 -14.13
CA ILE A 125 -7.64 -0.45 -12.90
C ILE A 125 -7.60 -1.99 -12.77
N GLU A 126 -6.40 -2.56 -12.75
CA GLU A 126 -6.16 -3.99 -12.51
C GLU A 126 -6.20 -4.30 -11.02
N HIS A 127 -5.45 -3.53 -10.23
CA HIS A 127 -5.36 -3.70 -8.78
C HIS A 127 -5.37 -2.35 -8.08
N ASN A 128 -5.99 -2.32 -6.89
CA ASN A 128 -5.99 -1.13 -6.05
C ASN A 128 -5.88 -1.53 -4.58
N VAL A 129 -4.83 -1.07 -3.90
CA VAL A 129 -4.55 -1.27 -2.48
C VAL A 129 -4.49 0.10 -1.81
N TYR A 130 -5.41 0.35 -0.89
CA TYR A 130 -5.57 1.67 -0.28
C TYR A 130 -5.69 1.57 1.26
N PRO A 131 -4.56 1.42 1.98
CA PRO A 131 -4.60 1.49 3.43
C PRO A 131 -4.74 2.94 3.91
N VAL A 132 -5.56 3.12 4.94
CA VAL A 132 -5.53 4.33 5.76
C VAL A 132 -4.61 4.04 6.92
N LEU A 133 -3.58 4.86 7.08
CA LEU A 133 -2.49 4.68 8.02
C LEU A 133 -2.53 5.79 9.07
N HIS A 134 -2.14 5.47 10.29
CA HIS A 134 -1.70 6.46 11.26
C HIS A 134 -0.16 6.38 11.32
N VAL A 135 0.51 7.47 10.98
CA VAL A 135 1.97 7.55 10.87
C VAL A 135 2.47 8.61 11.84
N ASP A 136 3.27 8.18 12.82
CA ASP A 136 3.98 9.09 13.70
C ASP A 136 5.32 9.42 13.04
N ARG A 137 5.62 10.70 12.88
CA ARG A 137 6.88 11.18 12.28
C ARG A 137 7.64 12.08 13.25
N ASP A 138 8.96 12.13 13.12
CA ASP A 138 9.81 13.10 13.81
C ASP A 138 9.78 14.49 13.13
N GLU A 139 10.56 15.43 13.66
CA GLU A 139 10.63 16.81 13.13
C GLU A 139 11.24 16.88 11.72
N ASP A 140 12.08 15.92 11.34
CA ASP A 140 12.68 15.81 10.00
C ASP A 140 11.76 15.05 9.00
N GLY A 141 10.67 14.47 9.52
CA GLY A 141 9.65 13.73 8.78
C GLY A 141 9.96 12.24 8.61
N GLY A 142 10.97 11.72 9.33
CA GLY A 142 11.27 10.31 9.44
C GLY A 142 10.16 9.55 10.17
N ILE A 143 9.87 8.31 9.76
CA ILE A 143 8.79 7.53 10.34
C ILE A 143 9.24 6.90 11.66
N LEU A 144 8.58 7.25 12.75
CA LEU A 144 8.82 6.67 14.08
C LEU A 144 7.92 5.45 14.33
N ARG A 145 6.70 5.46 13.79
CA ARG A 145 5.72 4.39 13.99
C ARG A 145 4.64 4.39 12.93
N ILE A 146 4.17 3.20 12.56
CA ILE A 146 3.01 2.99 11.69
C ILE A 146 1.97 2.16 12.45
N LYS A 147 0.72 2.60 12.42
CA LYS A 147 -0.42 1.97 13.11
C LYS A 147 -1.65 1.90 12.18
N PRO A 148 -2.56 0.94 12.42
CA PRO A 148 -3.88 0.96 11.79
C PRO A 148 -4.64 2.24 12.12
N SER A 149 -5.46 2.72 11.18
CA SER A 149 -6.23 3.97 11.34
C SER A 149 -7.28 3.97 12.45
N SER A 150 -7.55 2.80 13.06
CA SER A 150 -8.42 2.68 14.23
C SER A 150 -7.81 3.24 15.52
N GLU A 151 -6.51 3.50 15.55
CA GLU A 151 -5.78 3.90 16.76
C GLU A 151 -5.73 5.43 17.01
N GLY A 152 -6.53 6.22 16.28
CA GLY A 152 -6.64 7.68 16.45
C GLY A 152 -5.46 8.47 15.89
N GLY A 153 -5.53 9.81 15.94
CA GLY A 153 -4.49 10.71 15.42
C GLY A 153 -4.64 11.11 13.95
N PRO A 154 -3.69 11.91 13.41
CA PRO A 154 -3.64 12.24 11.99
C PRO A 154 -3.52 10.98 11.15
N ARG A 155 -4.31 10.91 10.06
CA ARG A 155 -4.37 9.76 9.18
C ARG A 155 -3.89 10.14 7.80
N GLU A 156 -3.12 9.26 7.18
CA GLU A 156 -2.67 9.36 5.79
C GLU A 156 -3.41 8.31 4.96
N SER A 157 -3.93 8.70 3.79
CA SER A 157 -4.42 7.75 2.79
C SER A 157 -3.33 7.51 1.76
N LEU A 158 -2.74 6.33 1.84
CA LEU A 158 -1.88 5.81 0.80
C LEU A 158 -2.76 5.06 -0.20
N VAL A 159 -2.50 5.26 -1.49
CA VAL A 159 -3.09 4.48 -2.58
C VAL A 159 -1.95 3.90 -3.40
N HIS A 160 -2.03 2.60 -3.69
CA HIS A 160 -1.24 1.91 -4.70
C HIS A 160 -2.21 1.36 -5.73
N CYS A 161 -2.19 1.93 -6.93
CA CYS A 161 -3.06 1.55 -8.03
C CYS A 161 -2.22 1.04 -9.20
N GLU A 162 -2.59 -0.12 -9.73
CA GLU A 162 -2.02 -0.67 -10.96
C GLU A 162 -3.06 -0.52 -12.07
N ILE A 163 -2.67 0.11 -13.17
CA ILE A 163 -3.51 0.26 -14.37
C ILE A 163 -2.92 -0.54 -15.54
N THR A 164 -3.79 -1.05 -16.40
CA THR A 164 -3.37 -1.75 -17.62
C THR A 164 -2.61 -0.79 -18.54
N ARG A 165 -1.58 -1.29 -19.23
CA ARG A 165 -0.88 -0.57 -20.28
C ARG A 165 -1.58 -0.70 -21.63
#